data_AF-L7ZWJ0-F1
#
_entry.id   AF-L7ZWJ0-F1
#
_cell.length_a   1.000
_cell.length_b   1.000
_cell.length_c   1.000
_cell.angle_alpha   90.00
_cell.angle_beta   90.00
_cell.angle_gamma   90.00
#
_symmetry.space_group_name_H-M   'P 1'
#
loop_
_entity.id
_entity.type
_entity.pdbx_description
1 polymer ?
#
loop_
_entity_poly.entity_id
_entity_poly.type
_entity_poly.pdbx_seq_one_letter_code
_entity_poly.pdbx_strand_id
1 'polypeptide(L)'
;MAVIKVRKTGQVIEGEDNVRAFLNSQGVLYEHWDITKLPEHLRDKYVLTDEEKNEILATFKDEIEDLAARRGYKTWDIVALSDATPNLDELLKKFEQVHIHTEDEVRAITAGHGIFIIKGDKETGYFDVELEAGDVISVPEGNPHYFTLMDDRQVVAVRLFIDPSGWVAHPYEEKEEAVQ
;
A
#
# COMPACT_ATOMS: atom_id res chain seq x y z
N MET A 1 -13.87 -0.69 0.45
CA MET A 1 -12.95 -1.82 0.63
C MET A 1 -12.23 -2.01 -0.68
N ALA A 2 -11.01 -2.54 -0.68
CA ALA A 2 -10.18 -2.53 -1.88
C ALA A 2 -10.87 -3.10 -3.13
N VAL A 3 -10.56 -2.53 -4.29
CA VAL A 3 -11.06 -2.97 -5.60
C VAL A 3 -9.88 -3.31 -6.49
N ILE A 4 -9.97 -4.43 -7.23
CA ILE A 4 -8.90 -4.87 -8.12
C ILE A 4 -9.34 -4.75 -9.57
N LYS A 5 -8.45 -4.21 -10.42
CA LYS A 5 -8.63 -4.16 -11.86
C LYS A 5 -7.47 -4.84 -12.58
N VAL A 6 -7.74 -5.99 -13.20
CA VAL A 6 -6.74 -6.72 -13.99
C VAL A 6 -6.59 -6.05 -15.35
N ARG A 7 -5.42 -5.46 -15.65
CA ARG A 7 -5.25 -4.63 -16.86
C ARG A 7 -5.34 -5.42 -18.16
N LYS A 8 -4.86 -6.65 -18.16
CA LYS A 8 -4.83 -7.52 -19.34
C LYS A 8 -6.24 -7.91 -19.81
N THR A 9 -7.14 -8.15 -18.87
CA THR A 9 -8.51 -8.65 -19.17
C THR A 9 -9.59 -7.59 -19.00
N GLY A 10 -9.30 -6.50 -18.29
CA GLY A 10 -10.28 -5.51 -17.85
C GLY A 10 -11.22 -6.02 -16.75
N GLN A 11 -10.95 -7.21 -16.18
CA GLN A 11 -11.77 -7.77 -15.10
C GLN A 11 -11.67 -6.89 -13.86
N VAL A 12 -12.83 -6.63 -13.24
CA VAL A 12 -12.94 -5.96 -11.95
C VAL A 12 -13.33 -7.00 -10.90
N ILE A 13 -12.65 -6.98 -9.76
CA ILE A 13 -12.88 -7.88 -8.63
C ILE A 13 -13.21 -7.03 -7.41
N GLU A 14 -14.37 -7.29 -6.83
CA GLU A 14 -14.93 -6.56 -5.69
C GLU A 14 -15.36 -7.53 -4.58
N GLY A 15 -15.47 -7.00 -3.37
CA GLY A 15 -15.83 -7.75 -2.17
C GLY A 15 -14.62 -8.37 -1.50
N GLU A 16 -14.58 -8.24 -0.18
CA GLU A 16 -13.42 -8.57 0.67
C GLU A 16 -12.83 -9.96 0.39
N ASP A 17 -13.69 -10.99 0.37
CA ASP A 17 -13.24 -12.37 0.19
C ASP A 17 -12.66 -12.63 -1.21
N ASN A 18 -13.24 -12.01 -2.24
CA ASN A 18 -12.76 -12.17 -3.62
C ASN A 18 -11.43 -11.45 -3.81
N VAL A 19 -11.32 -10.24 -3.29
CA VAL A 19 -10.11 -9.41 -3.30
C VAL A 19 -8.98 -10.14 -2.57
N ARG A 20 -9.25 -10.61 -1.35
CA ARG A 20 -8.31 -11.41 -0.54
C ARG A 20 -7.88 -12.68 -1.28
N ALA A 21 -8.81 -13.43 -1.86
CA ALA A 21 -8.51 -14.65 -2.58
C ALA A 21 -7.62 -14.39 -3.81
N PHE A 22 -7.91 -13.33 -4.57
CA PHE A 22 -7.11 -12.94 -5.71
C PHE A 22 -5.70 -12.52 -5.29
N LEU A 23 -5.57 -11.61 -4.32
CA LEU A 23 -4.26 -11.12 -3.87
C LEU A 23 -3.41 -12.26 -3.29
N ASN A 24 -4.01 -13.15 -2.49
CA ASN A 24 -3.34 -14.35 -2.00
C ASN A 24 -2.82 -15.24 -3.13
N SER A 25 -3.57 -15.38 -4.23
CA SER A 25 -3.12 -16.14 -5.41
C SER A 25 -1.90 -15.51 -6.11
N GLN A 26 -1.73 -14.20 -5.95
CA GLN A 26 -0.61 -13.42 -6.48
C GLN A 26 0.52 -13.21 -5.44
N GLY A 27 0.42 -13.84 -4.26
CA GLY A 27 1.41 -13.71 -3.18
C GLY A 27 1.38 -12.37 -2.42
N VAL A 28 0.36 -11.53 -2.67
CA VAL A 28 0.17 -10.25 -2.00
C VAL A 28 -0.76 -10.46 -0.81
N LEU A 29 -0.33 -10.06 0.39
CA LEU A 29 -1.19 -10.13 1.57
C LEU A 29 -2.18 -8.97 1.55
N TYR A 30 -3.41 -9.29 1.97
CA TYR A 30 -4.48 -8.32 2.17
C TYR A 30 -5.26 -8.60 3.45
N GLU A 31 -5.39 -7.59 4.29
CA GLU A 31 -6.18 -7.57 5.51
C GLU A 31 -7.06 -6.32 5.52
N HIS A 32 -8.10 -6.33 6.34
CA HIS A 32 -8.96 -5.16 6.55
C HIS A 32 -9.08 -4.90 8.04
N TRP A 33 -8.60 -3.75 8.49
CA TRP A 33 -8.69 -3.32 9.88
C TRP A 33 -10.00 -2.59 10.15
N ASP A 34 -10.46 -2.63 11.40
CA ASP A 34 -11.66 -1.90 11.79
C ASP A 34 -11.35 -0.40 11.92
N ILE A 35 -11.53 0.33 10.82
CA ILE A 35 -11.30 1.78 10.77
C ILE A 35 -12.23 2.56 11.70
N THR A 36 -13.33 1.97 12.17
CA THR A 36 -14.25 2.64 13.10
C THR A 36 -13.63 2.90 14.47
N LYS A 37 -12.52 2.20 14.80
CA LYS A 37 -11.68 2.47 15.97
C LYS A 37 -11.03 3.86 15.95
N LEU A 38 -10.82 4.43 14.76
CA LEU A 38 -10.16 5.73 14.62
C LEU A 38 -11.05 6.86 15.17
N PRO A 39 -10.53 7.72 16.07
CA PRO A 39 -11.25 8.88 16.58
C PRO A 39 -11.78 9.78 15.46
N GLU A 40 -12.97 10.33 15.64
CA GLU A 40 -13.64 11.16 14.62
C GLU A 40 -12.79 12.36 14.17
N HIS A 41 -11.99 12.97 15.06
CA HIS A 41 -11.14 14.11 14.71
C HIS A 41 -9.94 13.75 13.83
N LEU A 42 -9.62 12.47 13.67
CA LEU A 42 -8.55 11.97 12.82
C LEU A 42 -9.05 11.36 11.51
N ARG A 43 -10.36 11.11 11.39
CA ARG A 43 -10.96 10.64 10.14
C ARG A 43 -10.87 11.73 9.09
N ASP A 44 -10.46 11.36 7.88
CA ASP A 44 -10.27 12.27 6.74
C ASP A 44 -9.36 13.48 7.04
N LYS A 45 -8.37 13.29 7.92
CA LYS A 45 -7.37 14.30 8.26
C LYS A 45 -6.02 13.98 7.64
N TYR A 46 -5.52 14.89 6.80
CA TYR A 46 -4.33 14.67 5.96
C TYR A 46 -3.11 15.52 6.35
N VAL A 47 -3.30 16.50 7.22
CA VAL A 47 -2.22 17.29 7.82
C VAL A 47 -2.21 16.98 9.31
N LEU A 48 -1.23 16.18 9.73
CA LEU A 48 -1.16 15.59 11.06
C LEU A 48 -0.02 16.19 11.88
N THR A 49 -0.30 16.51 13.15
CA THR A 49 0.77 16.75 14.13
C THR A 49 1.41 15.43 14.56
N ASP A 50 2.54 15.50 15.26
CA ASP A 50 3.20 14.28 15.75
C ASP A 50 2.38 13.58 16.85
N GLU A 51 1.61 14.33 17.66
CA GLU A 51 0.66 13.77 18.62
C GLU A 51 -0.44 12.98 17.90
N GLU A 52 -0.96 13.50 16.79
CA GLU A 52 -2.02 12.85 16.02
C GLU A 52 -1.52 11.59 15.31
N LYS A 53 -0.30 11.60 14.78
CA LYS A 53 0.35 10.38 14.27
C LYS A 53 0.48 9.31 15.36
N ASN A 54 0.89 9.70 16.56
CA ASN A 54 1.01 8.78 17.69
C ASN A 54 -0.36 8.24 18.12
N GLU A 55 -1.42 9.05 18.06
CA GLU A 55 -2.79 8.62 18.35
C GLU A 55 -3.30 7.59 17.33
N ILE A 56 -3.00 7.75 16.03
CA ILE A 56 -3.29 6.74 14.99
C ILE A 56 -2.55 5.43 15.31
N LEU A 57 -1.24 5.50 15.57
CA LEU A 57 -0.44 4.31 15.89
C LEU A 57 -0.93 3.60 17.17
N ALA A 58 -1.35 4.35 18.18
CA ALA A 58 -1.91 3.80 19.41
C ALA A 58 -3.26 3.12 19.17
N THR A 59 -4.10 3.66 18.27
CA THR A 59 -5.42 3.11 17.93
C THR A 59 -5.32 1.71 17.31
N PHE A 60 -4.36 1.51 16.40
CA PHE A 60 -4.15 0.27 15.67
C PHE A 60 -2.98 -0.57 16.23
N LYS A 61 -2.57 -0.32 17.47
CA LYS A 61 -1.39 -0.94 18.06
C LYS A 61 -1.45 -2.46 18.01
N ASP A 62 -2.58 -3.05 18.40
CA ASP A 62 -2.73 -4.50 18.47
C ASP A 62 -2.63 -5.15 17.09
N GLU A 63 -3.24 -4.54 16.06
CA GLU A 63 -3.16 -5.00 14.68
C GLU A 63 -1.76 -4.84 14.08
N ILE A 64 -1.09 -3.71 14.36
CA ILE A 64 0.30 -3.46 13.96
C ILE A 64 1.24 -4.49 14.58
N GLU A 65 1.13 -4.73 15.90
CA GLU A 65 1.99 -5.67 16.63
C GLU A 65 1.75 -7.13 16.19
N ASP A 66 0.50 -7.52 15.91
CA ASP A 66 0.17 -8.83 15.37
C ASP A 66 0.77 -9.04 13.98
N LEU A 67 0.58 -8.09 13.05
CA LEU A 67 1.15 -8.16 11.70
C LEU A 67 2.68 -8.17 11.75
N ALA A 68 3.27 -7.32 12.58
CA ALA A 68 4.71 -7.28 12.80
C ALA A 68 5.26 -8.60 13.34
N ALA A 69 4.58 -9.23 14.31
CA ALA A 69 4.99 -10.51 14.85
C ALA A 69 4.90 -11.66 13.83
N ARG A 70 3.84 -11.68 13.00
CA ARG A 70 3.65 -12.73 11.98
C ARG A 70 4.66 -12.66 10.83
N ARG A 71 5.14 -11.45 10.51
CA ARG A 71 5.97 -11.19 9.31
C ARG A 71 7.39 -10.72 9.61
N GLY A 72 7.70 -10.45 10.88
CA GLY A 72 9.04 -10.05 11.32
C GLY A 72 9.36 -8.57 11.17
N TYR A 73 8.35 -7.70 10.98
CA TYR A 73 8.54 -6.24 10.96
C TYR A 73 8.95 -5.74 12.35
N LYS A 74 9.83 -4.73 12.38
CA LYS A 74 10.45 -4.24 13.62
C LYS A 74 10.09 -2.80 13.94
N THR A 75 9.80 -2.00 12.93
CA THR A 75 9.51 -0.58 13.08
C THR A 75 8.31 -0.19 12.22
N TRP A 76 7.62 0.86 12.64
CA TRP A 76 6.50 1.43 11.92
C TRP A 76 6.39 2.93 12.16
N ASP A 77 5.84 3.64 11.18
CA ASP A 77 5.56 5.06 11.25
C ASP A 77 4.32 5.44 10.42
N ILE A 78 3.97 6.72 10.45
CA ILE A 78 2.88 7.29 9.64
C ILE A 78 3.48 8.14 8.52
N VAL A 79 3.00 7.91 7.29
CA VAL A 79 3.15 8.85 6.18
C VAL A 79 1.81 9.49 5.86
N ALA A 80 1.84 10.79 5.56
CA ALA A 80 0.69 11.53 5.07
C ALA A 80 1.10 12.29 3.81
N LEU A 81 0.39 12.04 2.72
CA LEU A 81 0.51 12.78 1.46
C LEU A 81 -0.80 13.52 1.20
N SER A 82 -0.71 14.78 0.82
CA SER A 82 -1.82 15.60 0.35
C SER A 82 -1.27 16.78 -0.46
N ASP A 83 -2.13 17.60 -1.05
CA ASP A 83 -1.69 18.84 -1.71
C ASP A 83 -0.94 19.82 -0.78
N ALA A 84 -1.01 19.64 0.55
CA ALA A 84 -0.19 20.39 1.50
C ALA A 84 1.26 19.86 1.61
N THR A 85 1.55 18.68 1.08
CA THR A 85 2.90 18.09 1.08
C THR A 85 3.83 18.86 0.14
N PRO A 86 4.95 19.39 0.64
CA PRO A 86 5.92 20.06 -0.20
C PRO A 86 6.46 19.14 -1.31
N ASN A 87 6.52 19.65 -2.54
CA ASN A 87 7.01 18.92 -3.72
C ASN A 87 6.25 17.61 -4.03
N LEU A 88 4.94 17.55 -3.72
CA LEU A 88 4.11 16.37 -3.95
C LEU A 88 4.28 15.81 -5.38
N ASP A 89 4.20 16.66 -6.42
CA ASP A 89 4.31 16.20 -7.80
C ASP A 89 5.66 15.54 -8.13
N GLU A 90 6.75 16.00 -7.51
CA GLU A 90 8.07 15.38 -7.68
C GLU A 90 8.19 14.05 -6.94
N LEU A 91 7.52 13.92 -5.78
CA LEU A 91 7.42 12.68 -5.05
C LEU A 91 6.59 11.64 -5.82
N LEU A 92 5.42 12.03 -6.32
CA LEU A 92 4.55 11.15 -7.10
C LEU A 92 5.24 10.64 -8.36
N LYS A 93 5.96 11.50 -9.09
CA LYS A 93 6.75 11.07 -10.26
C LYS A 93 7.78 9.98 -9.95
N LYS A 94 8.32 9.92 -8.72
CA LYS A 94 9.23 8.85 -8.30
C LYS A 94 8.47 7.56 -8.01
N PHE A 95 7.32 7.67 -7.34
CA PHE A 95 6.48 6.52 -7.00
C PHE A 95 5.79 5.90 -8.22
N GLU A 96 5.59 6.67 -9.29
CA GLU A 96 5.01 6.21 -10.56
C GLU A 96 6.00 5.45 -11.46
N GLN A 97 7.28 5.37 -11.10
CA GLN A 97 8.25 4.53 -11.80
C GLN A 97 8.19 3.11 -11.25
N VAL A 98 8.18 2.10 -12.13
CA VAL A 98 8.22 0.70 -11.68
C VAL A 98 9.52 0.41 -10.93
N HIS A 99 9.37 -0.13 -9.73
CA HIS A 99 10.48 -0.44 -8.84
C HIS A 99 10.24 -1.74 -8.06
N ILE A 100 11.29 -2.17 -7.37
CA ILE A 100 11.26 -3.26 -6.39
C ILE A 100 11.90 -2.81 -5.08
N HIS A 101 11.56 -3.51 -4.01
CA HIS A 101 12.17 -3.38 -2.69
C HIS A 101 12.86 -4.68 -2.30
N THR A 102 13.84 -4.61 -1.40
CA THR A 102 14.52 -5.79 -0.83
C THR A 102 13.83 -6.33 0.42
N GLU A 103 12.71 -5.72 0.81
CA GLU A 103 11.81 -6.16 1.88
C GLU A 103 10.37 -5.99 1.37
N ASP A 104 9.42 -6.58 2.09
CA ASP A 104 8.00 -6.37 1.81
C ASP A 104 7.62 -4.88 1.97
N GLU A 105 6.81 -4.35 1.06
CA GLU A 105 6.22 -3.02 1.22
C GLU A 105 4.82 -3.13 1.84
N VAL A 106 4.73 -2.76 3.12
CA VAL A 106 3.48 -2.80 3.88
C VAL A 106 2.85 -1.42 3.99
N ARG A 107 1.55 -1.31 3.68
CA ARG A 107 0.74 -0.10 3.90
C ARG A 107 -0.59 -0.48 4.53
N ALA A 108 -0.92 0.13 5.66
CA ALA A 108 -2.27 0.12 6.24
C ALA A 108 -2.88 1.52 6.10
N ILE A 109 -3.91 1.66 5.27
CA ILE A 109 -4.52 2.95 4.96
C ILE A 109 -5.45 3.36 6.08
N THR A 110 -5.31 4.61 6.53
CA THR A 110 -6.09 5.17 7.66
C THR A 110 -6.94 6.37 7.24
N ALA A 111 -6.63 7.02 6.12
CA ALA A 111 -7.46 8.03 5.47
C ALA A 111 -7.08 8.16 3.98
N GLY A 112 -8.03 8.61 3.16
CA GLY A 112 -7.81 8.83 1.72
C GLY A 112 -7.61 7.55 0.91
N HIS A 113 -7.00 7.69 -0.26
CA HIS A 113 -6.96 6.64 -1.26
C HIS A 113 -5.61 6.57 -1.98
N GLY A 114 -5.27 5.36 -2.42
CA GLY A 114 -4.09 5.11 -3.23
C GLY A 114 -4.26 3.88 -4.10
N ILE A 115 -3.43 3.78 -5.13
CA ILE A 115 -3.44 2.65 -6.04
C ILE A 115 -2.05 2.03 -6.07
N PHE A 116 -1.98 0.74 -5.71
CA PHE A 116 -0.81 -0.07 -6.04
C PHE A 116 -1.03 -0.73 -7.39
N ILE A 117 -0.06 -0.58 -8.29
CA ILE A 117 -0.06 -1.27 -9.57
C ILE A 117 1.02 -2.34 -9.47
N ILE A 118 0.61 -3.60 -9.45
CA ILE A 118 1.46 -4.73 -9.10
C ILE A 118 1.57 -5.67 -10.30
N LYS A 119 2.78 -6.13 -10.59
CA LYS A 119 3.01 -7.19 -11.56
C LYS A 119 2.62 -8.54 -10.94
N GLY A 120 1.62 -9.19 -11.51
CA GLY A 120 1.22 -10.56 -11.17
C GLY A 120 1.99 -11.61 -11.97
N ASP A 121 1.46 -12.83 -11.95
CA ASP A 121 1.94 -13.92 -12.80
C ASP A 121 1.75 -13.62 -14.31
N LYS A 122 2.32 -14.48 -15.17
CA LYS A 122 2.28 -14.31 -16.63
C LYS A 122 0.86 -14.26 -17.20
N GLU A 123 -0.09 -14.95 -16.58
CA GLU A 123 -1.47 -14.99 -17.05
C GLU A 123 -2.22 -13.73 -16.68
N THR A 124 -2.01 -13.23 -15.45
CA THR A 124 -2.64 -12.03 -14.90
C THR A 124 -2.06 -10.74 -15.49
N GLY A 125 -0.73 -10.67 -15.61
CA GLY A 125 -0.03 -9.42 -15.94
C GLY A 125 -0.15 -8.39 -14.82
N TYR A 126 -0.12 -7.09 -15.17
CA TYR A 126 -0.33 -6.02 -14.19
C TYR A 126 -1.80 -5.90 -13.78
N PHE A 127 -2.01 -5.63 -12.50
CA PHE A 127 -3.31 -5.31 -11.93
C PHE A 127 -3.21 -4.12 -10.98
N ASP A 128 -4.29 -3.34 -10.92
CA ASP A 128 -4.44 -2.22 -10.00
C ASP A 128 -5.14 -2.70 -8.73
N VAL A 129 -4.68 -2.26 -7.57
CA VAL A 129 -5.33 -2.43 -6.28
C VAL A 129 -5.63 -1.04 -5.74
N GLU A 130 -6.88 -0.63 -5.87
CA GLU A 130 -7.40 0.63 -5.33
C GLU A 130 -7.70 0.39 -3.85
N LEU A 131 -7.09 1.19 -2.96
CA LEU A 131 -7.16 1.04 -1.51
C LEU A 131 -7.87 2.24 -0.90
N GLU A 132 -8.66 2.00 0.14
CA GLU A 132 -9.28 3.01 0.99
C GLU A 132 -8.95 2.79 2.47
N ALA A 133 -9.41 3.69 3.33
CA ALA A 133 -9.20 3.58 4.78
C ALA A 133 -9.75 2.25 5.35
N GLY A 134 -8.90 1.53 6.08
CA GLY A 134 -9.15 0.18 6.58
C GLY A 134 -8.38 -0.90 5.81
N ASP A 135 -8.02 -0.66 4.55
CA ASP A 135 -7.29 -1.64 3.75
C ASP A 135 -5.81 -1.74 4.17
N VAL A 136 -5.32 -2.97 4.27
CA VAL A 136 -3.93 -3.29 4.56
C VAL A 136 -3.39 -4.19 3.47
N ILE A 137 -2.27 -3.78 2.87
CA ILE A 137 -1.59 -4.52 1.81
C ILE A 137 -0.12 -4.74 2.18
N SER A 138 0.43 -5.90 1.79
CA SER A 138 1.87 -6.15 1.82
C SER A 138 2.30 -6.71 0.47
N VAL A 139 3.02 -5.90 -0.30
CA VAL A 139 3.62 -6.30 -1.58
C VAL A 139 4.93 -7.02 -1.29
N PRO A 140 5.13 -8.25 -1.77
CA PRO A 140 6.31 -9.03 -1.40
C PRO A 140 7.61 -8.43 -1.96
N GLU A 141 8.71 -8.64 -1.24
CA GLU A 141 10.05 -8.26 -1.69
C GLU A 141 10.33 -8.72 -3.14
N GLY A 142 11.07 -7.91 -3.90
CA GLY A 142 11.45 -8.22 -5.28
C GLY A 142 10.31 -8.16 -6.30
N ASN A 143 9.05 -7.95 -5.89
CA ASN A 143 7.93 -7.93 -6.82
C ASN A 143 7.81 -6.55 -7.50
N PRO A 144 7.80 -6.46 -8.85
CA PRO A 144 7.71 -5.17 -9.54
C PRO A 144 6.36 -4.50 -9.32
N HIS A 145 6.39 -3.26 -8.86
CA HIS A 145 5.19 -2.46 -8.63
C HIS A 145 5.50 -0.96 -8.72
N TYR A 146 4.44 -0.16 -8.66
CA TYR A 146 4.51 1.28 -8.46
C TYR A 146 3.25 1.77 -7.75
N PHE A 147 3.29 2.99 -7.22
CA PHE A 147 2.21 3.59 -6.45
C PHE A 147 1.79 4.93 -7.04
N THR A 148 0.49 5.21 -7.03
CA THR A 148 -0.04 6.55 -7.33
C THR A 148 -1.23 6.87 -6.43
N LEU A 149 -1.56 8.15 -6.30
CA LEU A 149 -2.75 8.61 -5.59
C LEU A 149 -3.97 8.56 -6.53
N MET A 150 -5.16 8.45 -5.95
CA MET A 150 -6.39 8.67 -6.71
C MET A 150 -6.63 10.17 -6.94
N ASP A 151 -7.75 10.51 -7.59
CA ASP A 151 -8.10 11.89 -7.98
C ASP A 151 -8.17 12.87 -6.80
N ASP A 152 -8.42 12.38 -5.58
CA ASP A 152 -8.43 13.18 -4.35
C ASP A 152 -7.03 13.54 -3.84
N ARG A 153 -5.97 12.95 -4.42
CA ARG A 153 -4.55 13.27 -4.19
C ARG A 153 -4.15 13.29 -2.72
N GLN A 154 -4.71 12.39 -1.92
CA GLN A 154 -4.44 12.37 -0.49
C GLN A 154 -4.51 10.95 0.10
N VAL A 155 -3.58 10.63 0.99
CA VAL A 155 -3.56 9.36 1.71
C VAL A 155 -2.81 9.50 3.04
N VAL A 156 -3.27 8.80 4.05
CA VAL A 156 -2.53 8.57 5.30
C VAL A 156 -2.37 7.07 5.49
N ALA A 157 -1.14 6.62 5.66
CA ALA A 157 -0.85 5.21 5.82
C ALA A 157 0.12 4.95 6.96
N VAL A 158 -0.14 3.89 7.73
CA VAL A 158 0.89 3.24 8.54
C VAL A 158 1.81 2.47 7.60
N ARG A 159 3.11 2.62 7.79
CA ARG A 159 4.13 1.83 7.10
C ARG A 159 4.82 0.91 8.11
N LEU A 160 5.08 -0.34 7.73
CA LEU A 160 5.82 -1.30 8.55
C LEU A 160 7.05 -1.77 7.78
N PHE A 161 8.18 -1.96 8.48
CA PHE A 161 9.47 -2.32 7.89
C PHE A 161 10.26 -3.30 8.76
N ILE A 162 11.14 -4.11 8.18
CA ILE A 162 12.14 -4.88 8.95
C ILE A 162 13.33 -3.98 9.27
N ASP A 163 13.82 -3.25 8.26
CA ASP A 163 14.86 -2.22 8.40
C ASP A 163 14.46 -0.92 7.66
N PRO A 164 14.74 0.27 8.21
CA PRO A 164 14.48 1.53 7.53
C PRO A 164 15.22 1.73 6.20
N SER A 165 16.15 0.86 5.81
CA SER A 165 16.76 0.84 4.47
C SER A 165 16.04 -0.06 3.47
N GLY A 166 15.17 -0.98 3.93
CA GLY A 166 14.46 -1.94 3.08
C GLY A 166 13.45 -1.32 2.11
N TRP A 167 12.93 -0.12 2.44
CA TRP A 167 12.00 0.63 1.58
C TRP A 167 12.69 1.39 0.44
N VAL A 168 14.02 1.31 0.30
CA VAL A 168 14.70 1.96 -0.81
C VAL A 168 14.21 1.35 -2.12
N ALA A 169 13.69 2.21 -3.02
CA ALA A 169 13.21 1.80 -4.33
C ALA A 169 14.40 1.53 -5.27
N HIS A 170 14.42 0.33 -5.87
CA HIS A 170 15.35 -0.02 -6.94
C HIS A 170 14.62 -0.02 -8.27
N PRO A 171 15.07 0.76 -9.27
CA PRO A 171 14.45 0.76 -10.59
C PRO A 171 14.36 -0.65 -11.18
N TYR A 172 13.20 -0.99 -11.72
CA TYR A 172 12.98 -2.26 -12.38
C TYR A 172 12.92 -2.05 -13.90
N GLU A 173 13.87 -2.65 -14.61
CA GLU A 173 13.82 -2.75 -16.06
C GLU A 173 13.16 -4.07 -16.45
N GLU A 174 12.02 -3.97 -17.14
CA GLU A 174 11.36 -5.13 -17.71
C GLU A 174 12.24 -5.72 -18.81
N LYS A 175 12.89 -6.84 -18.52
CA LYS A 175 13.60 -7.59 -19.55
C LYS A 175 12.53 -8.21 -20.45
N GLU A 176 12.51 -7.81 -21.73
CA GLU A 176 11.74 -8.53 -22.74
C GLU A 176 12.11 -10.02 -22.63
N GLU A 177 11.13 -10.85 -22.27
CA GLU A 177 11.28 -12.29 -22.40
C GLU A 177 11.49 -12.55 -23.89
N ALA A 178 12.74 -12.81 -24.28
CA ALA A 178 13.06 -13.25 -25.63
C ALA A 178 12.17 -14.46 -25.93
N VAL A 179 11.22 -14.28 -26.85
CA VAL A 179 10.42 -15.37 -27.40
C VAL A 179 11.41 -16.31 -28.08
N GLN A 180 11.81 -17.37 -27.38
CA GLN A 180 12.56 -18.49 -27.98
C GLN A 180 11.60 -19.43 -28.70
#